data_AF-A0A8E0S8A1-F1
#
_entry.id   AF-A0A8E0S8A1-F1
#
_cell.length_a   1.000
_cell.length_b   1.000
_cell.length_c   1.000
_cell.angle_alpha   90.00
_cell.angle_beta   90.00
_cell.angle_gamma   90.00
#
_symmetry.space_group_name_H-M   'P 1'
#
loop_
_entity.id
_entity.type
_entity.pdbx_description
1 polymer ?
#
loop_
_entity_poly.entity_id
_entity_poly.type
_entity_poly.pdbx_seq_one_letter_code
_entity_poly.pdbx_strand_id
1 'polypeptide(L)' 'MTDFERKVYQIIVNMHLYGKNPTLNDIKRKTGKDEEDIRAAVKSLLMKGELKWDKLQKKWII' A
#
# COMPACT_ATOMS: atom_id res chain seq x y z
N MET A 1 -2.62 -10.97 -7.95
CA MET A 1 -3.06 -9.67 -7.41
C MET A 1 -4.51 -9.42 -7.80
N THR A 2 -5.42 -9.14 -6.86
CA THR A 2 -6.82 -8.75 -7.13
C THR A 2 -6.91 -7.30 -7.61
N ASP A 3 -8.07 -6.86 -8.14
CA ASP A 3 -8.24 -5.46 -8.56
C ASP A 3 -8.08 -4.47 -7.41
N PHE A 4 -8.54 -4.84 -6.21
CA PHE A 4 -8.35 -4.02 -5.03
C PHE A 4 -6.90 -3.99 -4.57
N GLU A 5 -6.21 -5.13 -4.53
CA GLU A 5 -4.78 -5.20 -4.26
C GLU A 5 -3.98 -4.36 -5.26
N ARG A 6 -4.33 -4.41 -6.55
CA ARG A 6 -3.70 -3.59 -7.60
C ARG A 6 -3.88 -2.10 -7.35
N LYS A 7 -5.08 -1.68 -6.97
CA LYS A 7 -5.36 -0.28 -6.65
C LYS A 7 -4.57 0.20 -5.42
N VAL A 8 -4.49 -0.62 -4.37
CA VAL A 8 -3.67 -0.33 -3.17
C VAL A 8 -2.18 -0.25 -3.53
N TYR A 9 -1.68 -1.21 -4.30
CA TYR A 9 -0.32 -1.24 -4.80
C TYR A 9 0.02 0.05 -5.57
N GLN A 10 -0.79 0.42 -6.57
CA GLN A 10 -0.60 1.64 -7.35
C GLN A 10 -0.59 2.90 -6.50
N ILE A 11 -1.44 3.01 -5.47
CA ILE A 11 -1.42 4.16 -4.56
C ILE A 11 -0.08 4.24 -3.83
N ILE A 12 0.43 3.11 -3.34
CA ILE A 12 1.72 3.02 -2.65
C ILE A 12 2.87 3.40 -3.58
N VAL A 13 2.94 2.81 -4.78
CA VAL A 13 3.96 3.13 -5.79
C VAL A 13 3.90 4.60 -6.18
N ASN A 14 2.72 5.13 -6.51
CA ASN A 14 2.60 6.51 -6.96
C ASN A 14 3.04 7.49 -5.86
N MET A 15 2.65 7.27 -4.60
CA MET A 15 3.08 8.15 -3.52
C MET A 15 4.59 8.05 -3.28
N HIS A 16 5.15 6.85 -3.36
CA HIS A 16 6.60 6.63 -3.24
C HIS A 16 7.38 7.38 -4.33
N LEU A 17 6.91 7.34 -5.59
CA LEU A 17 7.52 8.10 -6.70
C LEU A 17 7.51 9.62 -6.47
N TYR A 18 6.55 10.14 -5.69
CA TYR A 18 6.53 11.54 -5.25
C TYR A 18 7.29 11.79 -3.94
N GLY A 19 8.08 10.83 -3.46
CA GLY A 19 8.85 10.92 -2.22
C GLY A 19 8.01 10.90 -0.94
N LYS A 20 6.79 10.34 -1.00
CA LYS A 20 5.85 10.26 0.14
C LYS A 20 5.50 8.81 0.44
N ASN A 21 5.30 8.49 1.72
CA ASN A 21 4.67 7.23 2.11
C ASN A 21 3.17 7.45 2.31
N PRO A 22 2.29 6.61 1.72
CA PRO A 22 0.85 6.71 1.99
C PRO A 22 0.54 6.41 3.45
N THR A 23 -0.35 7.21 4.03
CA THR A 23 -1.02 6.85 5.28
C THR A 23 -2.25 5.98 5.01
N LEU A 24 -2.76 5.32 6.04
CA LEU A 24 -4.02 4.56 5.94
C LEU A 24 -5.18 5.45 5.49
N ASN A 25 -5.22 6.70 5.98
CA ASN A 25 -6.21 7.70 5.59
C ASN A 25 -6.09 8.11 4.12
N ASP A 26 -4.87 8.19 3.57
CA ASP A 26 -4.68 8.47 2.14
C ASP A 26 -5.28 7.37 1.26
N ILE A 27 -5.03 6.12 1.63
CA ILE A 27 -5.55 4.96 0.90
C ILE A 27 -7.07 4.89 1.06
N LYS A 28 -7.59 5.09 2.26
CA LYS A 28 -9.03 5.16 2.55
C LYS A 28 -9.73 6.22 1.72
N ARG A 29 -9.21 7.45 1.70
CA ARG A 29 -9.75 8.55 0.87
C ARG A 29 -9.76 8.23 -0.63
N LYS A 30 -8.75 7.51 -1.14
CA LYS A 30 -8.63 7.18 -2.57
C LYS A 30 -9.39 5.92 -3.01
N THR A 31 -9.71 5.03 -2.07
CA THR A 31 -10.36 3.75 -2.37
C THR A 31 -11.81 3.69 -1.91
N GLY A 32 -12.20 4.51 -0.93
CA GLY A 32 -13.51 4.44 -0.27
C GLY A 32 -13.71 3.20 0.59
N LYS A 33 -12.63 2.43 0.84
CA LYS A 33 -12.67 1.18 1.61
C LYS A 33 -12.36 1.42 3.08
N ASP A 34 -12.84 0.53 3.92
CA ASP A 34 -12.55 0.58 5.35
C ASP A 34 -11.08 0.25 5.64
N GLU A 35 -10.68 0.50 6.87
CA GLU A 35 -9.30 0.28 7.28
C GLU A 35 -8.91 -1.20 7.33
N GLU A 36 -9.88 -2.09 7.57
CA GLU A 36 -9.64 -3.52 7.73
C GLU A 36 -9.35 -4.15 6.37
N ASP A 37 -10.17 -3.87 5.36
CA ASP A 37 -9.96 -4.25 3.96
C ASP A 37 -8.59 -3.77 3.46
N ILE A 38 -8.24 -2.51 3.75
CA ILE A 38 -6.95 -1.95 3.33
C ILE A 38 -5.79 -2.68 4.01
N ARG A 39 -5.87 -2.95 5.31
CA ARG A 39 -4.83 -3.70 6.04
C ARG A 39 -4.70 -5.12 5.50
N ALA A 40 -5.82 -5.79 5.20
CA ALA A 40 -5.83 -7.13 4.62
C ALA A 40 -5.16 -7.14 3.23
N ALA A 41 -5.47 -6.16 2.38
CA ALA A 41 -4.85 -6.01 1.07
C ALA A 41 -3.33 -5.75 1.17
N VAL A 42 -2.89 -4.83 2.04
CA VAL A 42 -1.46 -4.54 2.25
C VAL A 42 -0.74 -5.78 2.80
N LYS A 43 -1.33 -6.49 3.77
CA LYS A 43 -0.77 -7.74 4.32
C LYS A 43 -0.62 -8.81 3.23
N SER A 44 -1.64 -8.98 2.40
CA SER A 44 -1.61 -9.92 1.28
C SER A 44 -0.49 -9.58 0.28
N LEU A 45 -0.32 -8.30 -0.08
CA LEU A 45 0.76 -7.84 -0.95
C LEU A 45 2.16 -8.09 -0.35
N LEU A 46 2.32 -7.86 0.96
CA LEU A 46 3.56 -8.20 1.68
C LEU A 46 3.84 -9.71 1.67
N MET A 47 2.82 -10.53 1.94
CA MET A 47 2.95 -11.99 1.95
C MET A 47 3.28 -12.57 0.57
N LYS A 48 2.75 -11.96 -0.50
CA LYS A 48 3.04 -12.34 -1.89
C LYS A 48 4.40 -11.83 -2.37
N GLY A 49 5.07 -10.97 -1.60
CA GLY A 49 6.36 -10.37 -1.96
C GLY A 49 6.26 -9.23 -3.00
N GLU A 50 5.04 -8.80 -3.34
CA GLU A 50 4.75 -7.71 -4.27
C GLU A 50 5.10 -6.35 -3.66
N LEU A 51 4.99 -6.23 -2.34
CA LEU A 51 5.48 -5.08 -1.59
C LEU A 51 6.47 -5.54 -0.54
N LYS A 52 7.44 -4.69 -0.26
CA LYS A 52 8.37 -4.87 0.86
C LYS A 52 8.48 -3.56 1.64
N TRP A 53 8.60 -3.68 2.95
CA TRP A 53 8.76 -2.54 3.84
C TRP A 53 10.13 -2.60 4.52
N ASP A 54 10.97 -1.62 4.26
CA ASP A 54 12.21 -1.42 5.00
C ASP A 54 11.87 -0.77 6.35
N LYS A 55 12.03 -1.53 7.43
CA LYS A 55 11.76 -1.06 8.79
C LYS A 55 12.79 -0.04 9.29
N LEU A 56 14.04 -0.11 8.82
CA LEU A 56 15.11 0.80 9.23
C LEU A 56 14.96 2.14 8.53
N GLN A 57 14.78 2.10 7.22
CA GLN A 57 14.67 3.30 6.39
C GLN A 57 13.24 3.84 6.32
N LYS A 58 12.27 3.13 6.92
CA LYS A 58 10.83 3.47 6.96
C LYS A 58 10.30 3.83 5.58
N LYS A 59 10.58 2.99 4.60
CA LYS A 59 10.16 3.22 3.21
C LYS A 59 9.76 1.92 2.54
N TRP A 60 8.92 2.08 1.53
CA TRP A 60 8.57 0.98 0.64
C TRP A 60 9.78 0.64 -0.24
N ILE A 61 10.02 -0.67 -0.40
CA ILE A 61 10.88 -1.23 -1.43
C ILE A 61 9.91 -1.81 -2.46
N ILE A 62 9.96 -1.23 -3.66
CA ILE A 62 9.04 -1.45 -4.77
C ILE A 62 9.82 -2.03 -5.93
#